data_AF-A0A2E6NP64-F1
#
_entry.id   AF-A0A2E6NP64-F1
#
_cell.length_a   1.000
_cell.length_b   1.000
_cell.length_c   1.000
_cell.angle_alpha   90.00
_cell.angle_beta   90.00
_cell.angle_gamma   90.00
#
_symmetry.space_group_name_H-M   'P 1'
#
loop_
_entity.id
_entity.type
_entity.pdbx_description
1 polymer ?
#
loop_
_entity_poly.entity_id
_entity_poly.type
_entity_poly.pdbx_seq_one_letter_code
_entity_poly.pdbx_strand_id
1 'polypeptide(L)'
;MSRTTHYCLRCYRELGLGEPEEAKPAADGPACAHCGLQYDPQDGQTFISFGILSPWAVYLLAALVVLFGAGFFLLGTNYNEAVGWSLVLGLPICMGAVLGYTSTPRRFRIWQKVIFGILLFCGFLIIVGLISMLGVFGLAGGIFCSVMLGLVFILPFLLGDWLGYVIRRSDERKKRNWKWMKVVIFLLLPFGLDTIERLLPRDEDLASVETRVVFSASQERAWNSIVFYEQIEHEPPFLLRLALPRPVGTTGGKTKVGDISRCVYENGHLVKKISEREEGRLLGFRIIEQKIHFEHDLELREGSFRVEPGPDPGTTLVTLTTTYRRLTYPAFIWQPAEILVLHTLHGHVLEGMRANAESELADGPVDDAARVIGRLELPAAGGR
;
A
#
# COMPACT_ATOMS: atom_id res chain seq x y z
N MET A 1 -8.33 19.33 -36.44
CA MET A 1 -7.08 19.58 -37.19
C MET A 1 -5.90 19.45 -36.24
N SER A 2 -4.99 18.50 -36.44
CA SER A 2 -3.77 18.39 -35.63
C SER A 2 -2.80 19.48 -36.08
N ARG A 3 -2.50 20.44 -35.21
CA ARG A 3 -1.46 21.44 -35.50
C ARG A 3 -0.10 20.74 -35.34
N THR A 4 0.70 20.70 -36.39
CA THR A 4 2.08 20.21 -36.30
C THR A 4 2.95 21.37 -35.84
N THR A 5 3.74 21.17 -34.78
CA THR A 5 4.75 22.14 -34.36
C THR A 5 6.14 21.56 -34.58
N HIS A 6 7.05 22.44 -34.99
CA HIS A 6 8.42 22.10 -35.31
C HIS A 6 9.35 22.54 -34.18
N TYR A 7 10.36 21.74 -33.88
CA TYR A 7 11.28 21.95 -32.77
C TYR A 7 12.72 21.76 -33.23
N CYS A 8 13.62 22.56 -32.66
CA CYS A 8 15.06 22.48 -32.92
C CYS A 8 15.65 21.13 -32.46
N LEU A 9 16.48 20.50 -33.31
CA LEU A 9 17.17 19.23 -33.02
C LEU A 9 18.12 19.29 -31.81
N ARG A 10 18.74 20.46 -31.58
CA ARG A 10 19.72 20.67 -30.52
C ARG A 10 19.05 21.07 -29.20
N CYS A 11 18.24 22.12 -29.19
CA CYS A 11 17.72 22.69 -27.94
C CYS A 11 16.23 22.43 -27.66
N TYR A 12 15.49 21.74 -28.55
CA TYR A 12 14.08 21.36 -28.36
C TYR A 12 13.13 22.52 -28.09
N ARG A 13 13.51 23.74 -28.49
CA ARG A 13 12.60 24.87 -28.51
C ARG A 13 11.83 24.91 -29.81
N GLU A 14 10.60 25.40 -29.72
CA GLU A 14 9.70 25.56 -30.85
C GLU A 14 10.32 26.50 -31.87
N LEU A 15 10.34 26.08 -33.12
CA LEU A 15 10.71 26.89 -34.27
C LEU A 15 9.44 27.62 -34.70
N GLY A 16 9.50 28.95 -34.72
CA GLY A 16 8.43 29.81 -35.21
C GLY A 16 8.34 29.75 -36.73
N LEU A 17 8.02 28.59 -37.29
CA LEU A 17 7.62 28.44 -38.68
C LEU A 17 6.20 29.00 -38.82
N GLY A 18 6.07 30.32 -38.67
CA GLY A 18 4.89 31.07 -39.10
C GLY A 18 4.82 31.06 -40.63
N GLU A 19 3.62 31.34 -41.16
CA GLU A 19 3.37 31.40 -42.61
C GLU A 19 4.42 32.29 -43.32
N PRO A 20 4.72 32.03 -44.62
CA PRO A 20 5.91 32.53 -45.31
C PRO A 20 6.06 34.07 -45.46
N GLU A 21 5.24 34.89 -44.82
CA GLU A 21 5.05 36.29 -45.19
C GLU A 21 5.82 37.33 -44.37
N GLU A 22 6.45 37.00 -43.23
CA GLU A 22 7.07 38.03 -42.37
C GLU A 22 8.49 37.76 -41.84
N ALA A 23 9.17 36.69 -42.26
CA ALA A 23 10.56 36.46 -41.86
C ALA A 23 11.54 37.15 -42.82
N LYS A 24 12.03 38.33 -42.43
CA LYS A 24 13.16 39.02 -43.10
C LYS A 24 14.33 38.02 -43.25
N PRO A 25 14.83 37.74 -44.47
CA PRO A 25 15.87 36.74 -44.67
C PRO A 25 17.15 37.18 -43.96
N ALA A 26 17.56 36.43 -42.93
CA ALA A 26 18.90 36.54 -42.38
C ALA A 26 19.89 36.04 -43.45
N ALA A 27 21.04 36.71 -43.60
CA ALA A 27 22.04 36.40 -44.63
C ALA A 27 22.53 34.93 -44.61
N ASP A 28 22.38 34.26 -43.46
CA ASP A 28 22.82 32.88 -43.22
C ASP A 28 21.66 31.86 -43.09
N GLY A 29 20.45 32.20 -43.55
CA GLY A 29 19.26 31.34 -43.47
C GLY A 29 18.61 31.27 -42.08
N PRO A 30 17.48 30.55 -41.94
CA PRO A 30 16.76 30.49 -40.67
C PRO A 30 17.54 29.66 -39.62
N ALA A 31 17.70 30.24 -38.43
CA ALA A 31 18.41 29.63 -37.31
C ALA A 31 17.54 29.60 -36.05
N CYS A 32 17.77 28.60 -35.20
CA CYS A 32 17.08 28.48 -33.93
C CYS A 32 17.47 29.64 -33.00
N ALA A 33 16.51 30.49 -32.64
CA ALA A 33 16.71 31.69 -31.82
C ALA A 33 17.41 31.47 -30.46
N HIS A 34 17.40 30.24 -29.93
CA HIS A 34 18.01 29.92 -28.64
C HIS A 34 19.42 29.30 -28.71
N CYS A 35 19.77 28.60 -29.79
CA CYS A 35 21.05 27.87 -29.85
C CYS A 35 21.83 28.07 -31.15
N GLY A 36 21.31 28.93 -32.04
CA GLY A 36 21.94 29.27 -33.31
C GLY A 36 22.02 28.13 -34.33
N LEU A 37 21.41 26.96 -34.05
CA LEU A 37 21.42 25.85 -35.00
C LEU A 37 20.63 26.26 -36.26
N GLN A 38 21.32 26.31 -37.41
CA GLN A 38 20.67 26.48 -38.70
C GLN A 38 19.75 25.31 -39.01
N TYR A 39 18.61 25.61 -39.61
CA TYR A 39 17.66 24.61 -40.08
C TYR A 39 17.11 25.04 -41.44
N ASP A 40 16.66 24.10 -42.24
CA ASP A 40 16.02 24.35 -43.53
C ASP A 40 14.52 23.98 -43.39
N PRO A 41 13.59 24.93 -43.52
CA PRO A 41 12.15 24.68 -43.47
C PRO A 41 11.67 23.66 -44.52
N GLN A 42 12.39 23.52 -45.64
CA GLN A 42 12.06 22.59 -46.71
C GLN A 42 12.66 21.20 -46.48
N ASP A 43 13.75 21.09 -45.74
CA ASP A 43 14.34 19.82 -45.33
C ASP A 43 13.90 19.41 -43.92
N GLY A 44 12.89 18.54 -43.86
CA GLY A 44 12.41 17.96 -42.61
C GLY A 44 13.44 17.11 -41.85
N GLN A 45 14.67 16.91 -42.32
CA GLN A 45 15.76 16.32 -41.54
C GLN A 45 16.42 17.32 -40.58
N THR A 46 16.21 18.63 -40.77
CA THR A 46 16.86 19.68 -39.97
C THR A 46 16.07 20.09 -38.72
N PHE A 47 14.85 19.56 -38.55
CA PHE A 47 13.98 19.82 -37.40
C PHE A 47 13.14 18.59 -37.01
N ILE A 48 12.60 18.58 -35.79
CA ILE A 48 11.70 17.52 -35.31
C ILE A 48 10.28 18.06 -35.31
N SER A 49 9.36 17.31 -35.90
CA SER A 49 7.95 17.67 -35.94
C SER A 49 7.17 16.84 -34.93
N PHE A 50 6.30 17.48 -34.15
CA PHE A 50 5.36 16.79 -33.28
C PHE A 50 3.94 17.16 -33.68
N GLY A 51 3.11 16.15 -33.94
CA GLY A 51 1.67 16.35 -34.06
C GLY A 51 1.09 16.67 -32.68
N ILE A 52 0.47 17.84 -32.54
CA ILE A 52 -0.27 18.20 -31.32
C ILE A 52 -1.64 17.54 -31.38
N LEU A 53 -1.87 16.59 -30.47
CA LEU A 53 -3.22 16.14 -30.15
C LEU A 53 -4.01 17.30 -29.57
N SER A 54 -5.26 17.46 -30.01
CA SER A 54 -6.16 18.44 -29.42
C SER A 54 -6.30 18.16 -27.92
N PRO A 55 -6.53 19.18 -27.06
CA PRO A 55 -6.74 18.97 -25.64
C PRO A 55 -7.81 17.91 -25.35
N TRP A 56 -8.92 17.95 -26.10
CA TRP A 56 -10.00 16.96 -26.03
C TRP A 56 -9.56 15.53 -26.35
N ALA A 57 -8.74 15.34 -27.38
CA ALA A 57 -8.21 14.02 -27.72
C ALA A 57 -7.29 13.47 -26.63
N VAL A 58 -6.53 14.34 -25.95
CA VAL A 58 -5.70 13.93 -24.79
C VAL A 58 -6.57 13.51 -23.60
N TYR A 59 -7.63 14.27 -23.28
CA TYR A 59 -8.55 13.90 -22.21
C TYR A 59 -9.29 12.60 -22.51
N LEU A 60 -9.76 12.42 -23.75
CA LEU A 60 -10.41 11.18 -24.19
C LEU A 60 -9.47 9.99 -24.07
N LEU A 61 -8.22 10.12 -24.53
CA LEU A 61 -7.22 9.06 -24.40
C LEU A 61 -6.95 8.73 -22.93
N ALA A 62 -6.81 9.73 -22.08
CA ALA A 62 -6.58 9.53 -20.66
C ALA A 62 -7.76 8.81 -19.99
N ALA A 63 -9.00 9.17 -20.32
CA ALA A 63 -10.20 8.48 -19.85
C ALA A 63 -10.24 7.02 -20.32
N LEU A 64 -9.92 6.75 -21.59
CA LEU A 64 -9.84 5.38 -22.12
C LEU A 64 -8.76 4.55 -21.43
N VAL A 65 -7.60 5.14 -21.14
CA VAL A 65 -6.51 4.49 -20.41
C VAL A 65 -6.94 4.15 -18.98
N VAL A 66 -7.68 5.04 -18.30
CA VAL A 66 -8.23 4.76 -16.96
C VAL A 66 -9.28 3.66 -17.00
N LEU A 67 -10.22 3.71 -17.95
CA LEU A 67 -11.24 2.66 -18.11
C LEU A 67 -10.63 1.30 -18.39
N PHE A 68 -9.64 1.26 -19.29
CA PHE A 68 -8.91 0.04 -19.60
C PHE A 68 -8.13 -0.48 -18.39
N GLY A 69 -7.45 0.41 -17.67
CA GLY A 69 -6.72 0.04 -16.45
C GLY A 69 -7.65 -0.48 -15.35
N ALA A 70 -8.81 0.14 -15.14
CA ALA A 70 -9.82 -0.33 -14.20
C ALA A 70 -10.36 -1.71 -14.59
N GLY A 71 -10.66 -1.92 -15.88
CA GLY A 71 -11.06 -3.23 -16.40
C GLY A 71 -9.98 -4.30 -16.17
N PHE A 72 -8.72 -3.98 -16.46
CA PHE A 72 -7.59 -4.89 -16.21
C PHE A 72 -7.42 -5.19 -14.70
N PHE A 73 -7.54 -4.18 -13.84
CA PHE A 73 -7.46 -4.37 -12.39
C PHE A 73 -8.54 -5.31 -11.88
N LEU A 74 -9.79 -5.08 -12.27
CA LEU A 74 -10.92 -5.92 -11.86
C LEU A 74 -10.81 -7.36 -12.40
N LEU A 75 -10.39 -7.54 -13.65
CA LEU A 75 -10.14 -8.88 -14.18
C LEU A 75 -8.99 -9.54 -13.41
N GLY A 76 -7.90 -8.81 -13.18
CA GLY A 76 -6.74 -9.28 -12.44
C GLY A 76 -7.10 -9.78 -11.06
N THR A 77 -7.86 -9.01 -10.27
CA THR A 77 -8.21 -9.38 -8.88
C THR A 77 -9.34 -10.40 -8.77
N ASN A 78 -10.20 -10.57 -9.78
CA ASN A 78 -11.21 -11.64 -9.77
C ASN A 78 -10.62 -13.01 -10.15
N TYR A 79 -9.62 -13.04 -11.03
CA TYR A 79 -9.00 -14.28 -11.47
C TYR A 79 -7.73 -14.65 -10.69
N ASN A 80 -7.02 -13.67 -10.14
CA ASN A 80 -5.88 -13.91 -9.25
C ASN A 80 -6.29 -13.62 -7.81
N GLU A 81 -5.98 -14.56 -6.92
CA GLU A 81 -6.07 -14.36 -5.46
C GLU A 81 -5.04 -13.33 -4.95
N ALA A 82 -4.11 -12.86 -5.79
CA ALA A 82 -2.95 -12.06 -5.42
C ALA A 82 -2.74 -10.85 -6.34
N VAL A 83 -2.36 -9.71 -5.75
CA VAL A 83 -2.01 -8.48 -6.46
C VAL A 83 -0.56 -8.57 -6.95
N GLY A 84 -0.37 -8.70 -8.26
CA GLY A 84 0.94 -8.98 -8.87
C GLY A 84 1.74 -7.78 -9.38
N TRP A 85 2.97 -8.06 -9.83
CA TRP A 85 3.88 -7.11 -10.50
C TRP A 85 3.24 -6.43 -11.70
N SER A 86 2.45 -7.17 -12.47
CA SER A 86 1.74 -6.66 -13.64
C SER A 86 0.75 -5.55 -13.29
N LEU A 87 0.06 -5.65 -12.15
CA LEU A 87 -0.88 -4.65 -11.65
C LEU A 87 -0.17 -3.47 -10.98
N VAL A 88 0.85 -3.75 -10.16
CA VAL A 88 1.50 -2.74 -9.32
C VAL A 88 2.50 -1.89 -10.09
N LEU A 89 3.28 -2.49 -11.00
CA LEU A 89 4.29 -1.79 -11.79
C LEU A 89 3.95 -1.75 -13.28
N GLY A 90 3.52 -2.87 -13.85
CA GLY A 90 3.25 -2.99 -15.28
C GLY A 90 2.19 -2.00 -15.76
N LEU A 91 1.03 -2.00 -15.11
CA LEU A 91 -0.10 -1.15 -15.47
C LEU A 91 0.25 0.35 -15.37
N PRO A 92 0.74 0.90 -14.24
CA PRO A 92 1.03 2.33 -14.16
C PRO A 92 2.12 2.78 -15.14
N ILE A 93 3.17 1.96 -15.35
CA ILE A 93 4.20 2.25 -16.36
C ILE A 93 3.59 2.32 -17.76
N CYS A 94 2.70 1.39 -18.11
CA CYS A 94 2.06 1.37 -19.42
C CYS A 94 1.10 2.55 -19.62
N MET A 95 0.29 2.87 -18.61
CA MET A 95 -0.60 4.03 -18.61
C MET A 95 0.21 5.33 -18.79
N GLY A 96 1.30 5.47 -18.04
CA GLY A 96 2.26 6.55 -18.19
C GLY A 96 2.84 6.60 -19.60
N ALA A 97 3.32 5.47 -20.12
CA ALA A 97 3.95 5.39 -21.43
C ALA A 97 3.02 5.81 -22.58
N VAL A 98 1.73 5.45 -22.53
CA VAL A 98 0.73 5.91 -23.53
C VAL A 98 0.60 7.44 -23.51
N LEU A 99 0.51 8.04 -22.32
CA LEU A 99 0.37 9.49 -22.17
C LEU A 99 1.66 10.24 -22.53
N GLY A 100 2.81 9.72 -22.10
CA GLY A 100 4.12 10.23 -22.45
C GLY A 100 4.39 10.17 -23.95
N TYR A 101 4.01 9.06 -24.59
CA TYR A 101 4.14 8.87 -26.04
C TYR A 101 3.22 9.79 -26.85
N THR A 102 2.14 10.31 -26.25
CA THR A 102 1.23 11.27 -26.89
C THR A 102 1.52 12.72 -26.50
N SER A 103 2.43 12.95 -25.55
CA SER A 103 2.81 14.27 -25.04
C SER A 103 3.72 15.07 -25.99
N THR A 104 3.74 16.39 -25.82
CA THR A 104 4.60 17.32 -26.59
C THR A 104 5.65 18.01 -25.72
N PRO A 105 6.80 18.44 -26.29
CA PRO A 105 7.88 19.09 -25.54
C PRO A 105 7.46 20.36 -24.79
N ARG A 106 6.41 21.06 -25.25
CA ARG A 106 5.90 22.30 -24.63
C ARG A 106 5.21 22.06 -23.27
N ARG A 107 4.84 20.81 -22.95
CA ARG A 107 4.06 20.42 -21.76
C ARG A 107 4.94 19.89 -20.62
N PHE A 108 6.24 20.18 -20.64
CA PHE A 108 7.26 19.52 -19.82
C PHE A 108 7.45 20.12 -18.41
N ARG A 109 6.37 20.51 -17.72
CA ARG A 109 6.47 20.84 -16.29
C ARG A 109 6.16 19.59 -15.47
N ILE A 110 7.12 19.11 -14.70
CA ILE A 110 7.00 17.90 -13.86
C ILE A 110 5.76 17.99 -12.96
N TRP A 111 5.51 19.15 -12.33
CA TRP A 111 4.33 19.39 -11.49
C TRP A 111 3.00 19.16 -12.22
N GLN A 112 2.88 19.51 -13.50
CA GLN A 112 1.66 19.25 -14.27
C GLN A 112 1.44 17.76 -14.51
N LYS A 113 2.52 16.98 -14.70
CA LYS A 113 2.45 15.52 -14.86
C LYS A 113 2.09 14.83 -13.55
N VAL A 114 2.62 15.32 -12.43
CA VAL A 114 2.24 14.84 -11.08
C VAL A 114 0.76 15.09 -10.82
N ILE A 115 0.26 16.31 -11.05
CA ILE A 115 -1.17 16.62 -10.89
C ILE A 115 -2.03 15.74 -11.80
N PHE A 116 -1.63 15.56 -13.06
CA PHE A 116 -2.38 14.71 -13.98
C PHE A 116 -2.37 13.24 -13.55
N GLY A 117 -1.23 12.73 -13.10
CA GLY A 117 -1.10 11.38 -12.54
C GLY A 117 -1.99 11.17 -11.32
N ILE A 118 -2.03 12.16 -10.40
CA ILE A 118 -2.93 12.14 -9.23
C ILE A 118 -4.39 12.10 -9.68
N LEU A 119 -4.80 12.95 -10.62
CA LEU A 119 -6.17 12.97 -11.14
C LEU A 119 -6.57 11.65 -11.80
N LEU A 120 -5.66 11.02 -12.55
CA LEU A 120 -5.90 9.71 -13.15
C LEU A 120 -6.01 8.61 -12.11
N PHE A 121 -5.14 8.64 -11.09
CA PHE A 121 -5.19 7.70 -9.98
C PHE A 121 -6.49 7.85 -9.18
N CYS A 122 -6.88 9.07 -8.84
CA CYS A 122 -8.17 9.34 -8.20
C CYS A 122 -9.35 8.88 -9.06
N GLY A 123 -9.32 9.15 -10.38
CA GLY A 123 -10.33 8.67 -11.31
C GLY A 123 -10.40 7.14 -11.38
N PHE A 124 -9.25 6.48 -11.40
CA PHE A 124 -9.14 5.02 -11.33
C PHE A 124 -9.74 4.46 -10.04
N LEU A 125 -9.39 5.01 -8.88
CA LEU A 125 -9.95 4.59 -7.59
C LEU A 125 -11.47 4.81 -7.53
N ILE A 126 -11.97 5.93 -8.05
CA ILE A 126 -13.42 6.20 -8.10
C ILE A 126 -14.11 5.17 -8.99
N ILE A 127 -13.57 4.87 -10.18
CA ILE A 127 -14.17 3.90 -11.10
C ILE A 127 -14.15 2.49 -10.51
N VAL A 128 -13.02 2.05 -9.96
CA VAL A 128 -12.92 0.75 -9.26
C VAL A 128 -13.92 0.72 -8.09
N GLY A 129 -13.98 1.76 -7.27
CA GLY A 129 -14.89 1.81 -6.12
C GLY A 129 -16.38 1.80 -6.51
N LEU A 130 -16.76 2.52 -7.56
CA LEU A 130 -18.13 2.52 -8.09
C LEU A 130 -18.52 1.15 -8.66
N ILE A 131 -17.60 0.49 -9.40
CA ILE A 131 -17.85 -0.84 -9.97
C ILE A 131 -17.93 -1.89 -8.85
N SER A 132 -17.06 -1.82 -7.84
CA SER A 132 -17.09 -2.72 -6.68
C SER A 132 -18.34 -2.52 -5.81
N MET A 133 -18.83 -1.28 -5.65
CA MET A 133 -20.12 -1.01 -4.96
C MET A 133 -21.32 -1.65 -5.65
N LEU A 134 -21.28 -1.80 -6.98
CA LEU A 134 -22.34 -2.43 -7.75
C LEU A 134 -22.30 -3.96 -7.72
N GLY A 135 -21.22 -4.57 -7.22
CA GLY A 135 -21.13 -6.03 -7.09
C GLY A 135 -20.33 -6.45 -5.86
N VAL A 136 -21.01 -6.90 -4.81
CA VAL A 136 -20.63 -7.79 -3.66
C VAL A 136 -19.25 -7.59 -2.96
N PHE A 137 -18.34 -6.77 -3.47
CA PHE A 137 -17.02 -6.54 -2.91
C PHE A 137 -17.10 -5.40 -1.91
N GLY A 138 -17.04 -5.77 -0.63
CA GLY A 138 -16.96 -4.82 0.47
C GLY A 138 -15.80 -3.85 0.25
N LEU A 139 -16.12 -2.57 0.06
CA LEU A 139 -15.20 -1.45 0.14
C LEU A 139 -14.68 -1.32 1.57
N ALA A 140 -13.79 -2.22 1.96
CA ALA A 140 -13.07 -2.16 3.21
C ALA A 140 -11.55 -2.23 2.99
N GLY A 141 -11.09 -1.97 1.75
CA GLY A 141 -9.74 -1.47 1.57
C GLY A 141 -9.64 -0.12 2.30
N GLY A 142 -9.03 -0.13 3.48
CA GLY A 142 -8.92 1.07 4.32
C GLY A 142 -8.24 2.22 3.57
N ILE A 143 -8.44 3.45 4.10
CA ILE A 143 -7.75 4.66 3.61
C ILE A 143 -6.24 4.43 3.52
N PHE A 144 -5.69 3.60 4.42
CA PHE A 144 -4.28 3.18 4.41
C PHE A 144 -3.84 2.53 3.08
N CYS A 145 -4.53 1.46 2.64
CA CYS A 145 -4.19 0.74 1.41
C CYS A 145 -4.34 1.64 0.17
N SER A 146 -5.33 2.53 0.17
CA SER A 146 -5.55 3.49 -0.92
C SER A 146 -4.41 4.50 -1.05
N VAL A 147 -3.91 5.02 0.07
CA VAL A 147 -2.75 5.95 0.09
C VAL A 147 -1.48 5.24 -0.36
N MET A 148 -1.24 4.02 0.14
CA MET A 148 -0.10 3.20 -0.28
C MET A 148 -0.12 2.91 -1.78
N LEU A 149 -1.25 2.43 -2.29
CA LEU A 149 -1.41 2.15 -3.72
C LEU A 149 -1.18 3.40 -4.57
N GLY A 150 -1.62 4.57 -4.10
CA GLY A 150 -1.39 5.85 -4.79
C GLY A 150 0.07 6.26 -4.85
N LEU A 151 0.79 6.12 -3.74
CA LEU A 151 2.22 6.37 -3.70
C LEU A 151 2.99 5.44 -4.65
N VAL A 152 2.60 4.16 -4.67
CA VAL A 152 3.20 3.14 -5.54
C VAL A 152 2.79 3.33 -7.01
N PHE A 153 1.63 3.93 -7.31
CA PHE A 153 1.19 4.20 -8.67
C PHE A 153 1.93 5.37 -9.33
N ILE A 154 2.18 6.45 -8.59
CA ILE A 154 2.70 7.70 -9.17
C ILE A 154 4.13 7.54 -9.70
N LEU A 155 5.03 6.88 -8.96
CA LEU A 155 6.43 6.78 -9.38
C LEU A 155 6.61 5.95 -10.68
N PRO A 156 6.05 4.74 -10.81
CA PRO A 156 6.12 3.98 -12.04
C PRO A 156 5.34 4.64 -13.18
N PHE A 157 4.24 5.35 -12.90
CA PHE A 157 3.55 6.17 -13.89
C PHE A 157 4.46 7.26 -14.48
N LEU A 158 5.18 8.01 -13.65
CA LEU A 158 6.11 9.04 -14.12
C LEU A 158 7.28 8.44 -14.91
N LEU A 159 7.78 7.27 -14.49
CA LEU A 159 8.79 6.52 -15.23
C LEU A 159 8.26 6.11 -16.61
N GLY A 160 7.04 5.57 -16.67
CA GLY A 160 6.35 5.21 -17.90
C GLY A 160 6.19 6.40 -18.84
N ASP A 161 5.69 7.52 -18.32
CA ASP A 161 5.53 8.76 -19.10
C ASP A 161 6.86 9.26 -19.66
N TRP A 162 7.93 9.22 -18.87
CA TRP A 162 9.27 9.56 -19.35
C TRP A 162 9.74 8.61 -20.46
N LEU A 163 9.58 7.29 -20.30
CA LEU A 163 9.93 6.29 -21.31
C LEU A 163 9.13 6.50 -22.61
N GLY A 164 7.82 6.67 -22.51
CA GLY A 164 6.94 6.94 -23.64
C GLY A 164 7.36 8.19 -24.41
N TYR A 165 7.71 9.26 -23.68
CA TYR A 165 8.21 10.50 -24.28
C TYR A 165 9.56 10.32 -24.99
N VAL A 166 10.52 9.62 -24.36
CA VAL A 166 11.83 9.35 -24.97
C VAL A 166 11.68 8.51 -26.24
N ILE A 167 10.78 7.52 -26.24
CA ILE A 167 10.48 6.69 -27.40
C ILE A 167 9.84 7.52 -28.51
N ARG A 168 8.85 8.38 -28.20
CA ARG A 168 8.25 9.32 -29.16
C ARG A 168 9.32 10.23 -29.77
N ARG A 169 10.21 10.79 -28.96
CA ARG A 169 11.30 11.66 -29.42
C ARG A 169 12.26 10.94 -30.36
N SER A 170 12.55 9.67 -30.11
CA SER A 170 13.40 8.85 -30.99
C SER A 170 12.70 8.55 -32.31
N ASP A 171 11.40 8.23 -32.28
CA ASP A 171 10.61 7.97 -33.49
C ASP A 171 10.49 9.19 -34.38
N GLU A 172 10.22 10.37 -33.82
CA GLU A 172 10.10 11.59 -34.62
C GLU A 172 11.44 11.98 -35.23
N ARG A 173 12.57 11.75 -34.51
CA ARG A 173 13.91 11.93 -35.09
C ARG A 173 14.19 10.97 -36.24
N LYS A 174 13.79 9.70 -36.09
CA LYS A 174 13.99 8.66 -37.12
C LYS A 174 12.86 8.64 -38.17
N LYS A 175 11.92 9.59 -38.11
CA LYS A 175 10.73 9.68 -38.98
C LYS A 175 9.95 8.35 -39.10
N ARG A 176 9.81 7.61 -37.99
CA ARG A 176 9.13 6.31 -37.99
C ARG A 176 7.60 6.47 -38.01
N ASN A 177 6.92 5.73 -38.89
CA ASN A 177 5.48 5.90 -39.15
C ASN A 177 4.55 5.01 -38.29
N TRP A 178 5.04 3.95 -37.65
CA TRP A 178 4.24 3.05 -36.80
C TRP A 178 3.97 3.57 -35.39
N LYS A 179 3.39 4.77 -35.28
CA LYS A 179 3.12 5.41 -33.98
C LYS A 179 2.00 4.74 -33.20
N TRP A 180 0.88 4.44 -33.86
CA TRP A 180 -0.29 3.82 -33.23
C TRP A 180 -0.05 2.38 -32.76
N MET A 181 0.78 1.62 -33.48
CA MET A 181 1.13 0.25 -33.09
C MET A 181 1.80 0.22 -31.71
N LYS A 182 2.61 1.23 -31.37
CA LYS A 182 3.25 1.32 -30.05
C LYS A 182 2.27 1.61 -28.93
N VAL A 183 1.28 2.46 -29.18
CA VAL A 183 0.21 2.72 -28.21
C VAL A 183 -0.55 1.43 -27.89
N VAL A 184 -0.88 0.64 -28.92
CA VAL A 184 -1.51 -0.68 -28.74
C VAL A 184 -0.59 -1.64 -27.99
N ILE A 185 0.71 -1.69 -28.33
CA ILE A 185 1.68 -2.52 -27.61
C ILE A 185 1.75 -2.13 -26.13
N PHE A 186 1.86 -0.85 -25.80
CA PHE A 186 1.86 -0.41 -24.39
C PHE A 186 0.56 -0.75 -23.68
N LEU A 187 -0.58 -0.66 -24.35
CA LEU A 187 -1.88 -1.01 -23.77
C LEU A 187 -2.00 -2.52 -23.48
N LEU A 188 -1.44 -3.37 -24.35
CA LEU A 188 -1.50 -4.84 -24.20
C LEU A 188 -0.37 -5.42 -23.35
N LEU A 189 0.72 -4.67 -23.13
CA LEU A 189 1.88 -5.14 -22.36
C LEU A 189 1.53 -5.66 -20.95
N PRO A 190 0.64 -5.01 -20.16
CA PRO A 190 0.25 -5.52 -18.84
C PRO A 190 -0.34 -6.95 -18.89
N PHE A 191 -1.08 -7.31 -19.94
CA PHE A 191 -1.62 -8.66 -20.11
C PHE A 191 -0.52 -9.69 -20.38
N GLY A 192 0.49 -9.31 -21.17
CA GLY A 192 1.67 -10.15 -21.38
C GLY A 192 2.44 -10.37 -20.08
N LEU A 193 2.62 -9.31 -19.28
CA LEU A 193 3.27 -9.39 -17.97
C LEU A 193 2.48 -10.25 -16.99
N ASP A 194 1.15 -10.11 -16.92
CA ASP A 194 0.28 -10.96 -16.11
C ASP A 194 0.36 -12.42 -16.54
N THR A 195 0.39 -12.69 -17.85
CA THR A 195 0.56 -14.06 -18.38
C THR A 195 1.90 -14.66 -17.93
N ILE A 196 3.00 -13.91 -18.06
CA ILE A 196 4.32 -14.36 -17.61
C ILE A 196 4.32 -14.61 -16.10
N GLU A 197 3.72 -13.71 -15.34
CA GLU A 197 3.60 -13.81 -13.88
C GLU A 197 2.82 -15.05 -13.44
N ARG A 198 1.79 -15.46 -14.18
CA ARG A 198 1.03 -16.70 -13.93
C ARG A 198 1.81 -17.97 -14.29
N LEU A 199 2.69 -17.89 -15.29
CA LEU A 199 3.51 -19.03 -15.72
C LEU A 199 4.71 -19.27 -14.81
N LEU A 200 5.13 -18.25 -14.06
CA LEU A 200 6.20 -18.38 -13.09
C LEU A 200 5.64 -19.02 -11.80
N PRO A 201 6.18 -20.16 -11.35
CA PRO A 201 5.80 -20.72 -10.07
C PRO A 201 6.12 -19.71 -8.97
N ARG A 202 5.11 -19.39 -8.16
CA ARG A 202 5.28 -18.61 -6.94
C ARG A 202 5.44 -19.58 -5.79
N ASP A 203 6.63 -19.60 -5.20
CA ASP A 203 6.81 -20.22 -3.89
C ASP A 203 5.89 -19.49 -2.88
N GLU A 204 5.41 -20.22 -1.87
CA GLU A 204 4.68 -19.58 -0.79
C GLU A 204 5.58 -18.57 -0.08
N ASP A 205 5.27 -17.28 -0.22
CA ASP A 205 5.95 -16.21 0.51
C ASP A 205 5.39 -16.14 1.93
N LEU A 206 5.91 -17.04 2.78
CA LEU A 206 5.66 -17.05 4.21
C LEU A 206 6.59 -16.05 4.89
N ALA A 207 5.99 -15.04 5.51
CA ALA A 207 6.67 -14.05 6.31
C ALA A 207 6.31 -14.21 7.79
N SER A 208 7.24 -13.83 8.67
CA SER A 208 7.04 -13.84 10.11
C SER A 208 7.53 -12.54 10.73
N VAL A 209 6.73 -11.96 11.60
CA VAL A 209 7.07 -10.75 12.37
C VAL A 209 7.06 -11.12 13.85
N GLU A 210 8.10 -10.68 14.55
CA GLU A 210 8.30 -10.96 15.97
C GLU A 210 8.48 -9.66 16.72
N THR A 211 7.83 -9.51 17.87
CA THR A 211 7.99 -8.33 18.76
C THR A 211 8.21 -8.79 20.18
N ARG A 212 9.18 -8.17 20.86
CA ARG A 212 9.61 -8.56 22.20
C ARG A 212 9.48 -7.39 23.15
N VAL A 213 8.95 -7.66 24.35
CA VAL A 213 8.81 -6.67 25.42
C VAL A 213 9.17 -7.31 26.76
N VAL A 214 9.89 -6.58 27.61
CA VAL A 214 10.27 -7.04 28.96
C VAL A 214 9.26 -6.52 29.98
N PHE A 215 8.61 -7.40 30.74
CA PHE A 215 7.67 -7.04 31.80
C PHE A 215 8.39 -7.03 33.15
N SER A 216 8.05 -6.08 34.02
CA SER A 216 8.51 -6.03 35.41
C SER A 216 7.65 -6.94 36.30
N ALA A 217 7.45 -8.19 35.87
CA ALA A 217 6.59 -9.16 36.53
C ALA A 217 7.17 -10.58 36.44
N SER A 218 6.71 -11.46 37.32
CA SER A 218 7.05 -12.90 37.27
C SER A 218 6.50 -13.57 36.00
N GLN A 219 7.11 -14.68 35.58
CA GLN A 219 6.67 -15.46 34.42
C GLN A 219 5.21 -15.92 34.54
N GLU A 220 4.80 -16.34 35.74
CA GLU A 220 3.42 -16.76 36.01
C GLU A 220 2.42 -15.62 35.76
N ARG A 221 2.73 -14.41 36.23
CA ARG A 221 1.88 -13.23 36.00
C ARG A 221 1.84 -12.81 34.53
N ALA A 222 2.99 -12.79 33.86
CA ALA A 222 3.05 -12.51 32.42
C ALA A 222 2.28 -13.56 31.59
N TRP A 223 2.30 -14.82 32.02
CA TRP A 223 1.53 -15.89 31.40
C TRP A 223 0.03 -15.73 31.61
N ASN A 224 -0.40 -15.43 32.84
CA ASN A 224 -1.80 -15.22 33.17
C ASN A 224 -2.37 -13.94 32.52
N SER A 225 -1.52 -12.99 32.14
CA SER A 225 -1.93 -11.77 31.46
C SER A 225 -2.11 -11.89 29.94
N ILE A 226 -1.88 -13.07 29.34
CA ILE A 226 -2.05 -13.28 27.89
C ILE A 226 -3.49 -12.94 27.46
N VAL A 227 -3.60 -11.92 26.61
CA VAL A 227 -4.84 -11.43 26.02
C VAL A 227 -4.71 -11.31 24.50
N PHE A 228 -5.84 -11.37 23.80
CA PHE A 228 -5.89 -11.03 22.38
C PHE A 228 -6.23 -9.55 22.18
N TYR A 229 -5.98 -9.06 20.97
CA TYR A 229 -6.24 -7.67 20.57
C TYR A 229 -7.62 -7.16 20.98
N GLU A 230 -8.65 -8.00 20.83
CA GLU A 230 -10.04 -7.62 21.05
C GLU A 230 -10.44 -7.57 22.53
N GLN A 231 -9.53 -7.94 23.43
CA GLN A 231 -9.73 -7.94 24.89
C GLN A 231 -9.01 -6.77 25.57
N ILE A 232 -8.36 -5.89 24.80
CA ILE A 232 -7.59 -4.76 25.33
C ILE A 232 -8.54 -3.57 25.52
N GLU A 233 -8.52 -2.99 26.72
CA GLU A 233 -9.46 -1.91 27.09
C GLU A 233 -9.02 -0.53 26.60
N HIS A 234 -7.71 -0.29 26.47
CA HIS A 234 -7.21 1.02 26.03
C HIS A 234 -7.30 1.18 24.51
N GLU A 235 -7.43 2.43 24.05
CA GLU A 235 -7.67 2.68 22.62
C GLU A 235 -6.50 2.22 21.74
N PRO A 236 -6.80 1.62 20.56
CA PRO A 236 -5.77 1.25 19.61
C PRO A 236 -5.08 2.48 19.01
N PRO A 237 -3.76 2.40 18.75
CA PRO A 237 -3.01 3.44 18.05
C PRO A 237 -3.67 3.86 16.73
N PHE A 238 -3.47 5.12 16.32
CA PHE A 238 -4.07 5.69 15.11
C PHE A 238 -3.84 4.82 13.86
N LEU A 239 -2.63 4.26 13.70
CA LEU A 239 -2.33 3.38 12.58
C LEU A 239 -3.23 2.13 12.53
N LEU A 240 -3.47 1.48 13.68
CA LEU A 240 -4.34 0.29 13.72
C LEU A 240 -5.79 0.65 13.41
N ARG A 241 -6.27 1.82 13.84
CA ARG A 241 -7.61 2.30 13.49
C ARG A 241 -7.78 2.58 11.99
N LEU A 242 -6.69 2.89 11.30
CA LEU A 242 -6.69 3.10 9.85
C LEU A 242 -6.52 1.78 9.06
N ALA A 243 -5.82 0.81 9.65
CA ALA A 243 -5.35 -0.40 8.98
C ALA A 243 -6.14 -1.66 9.34
N LEU A 244 -6.94 -1.69 10.40
CA LEU A 244 -7.71 -2.85 10.84
C LEU A 244 -9.15 -2.46 11.18
N PRO A 245 -10.14 -3.35 10.99
CA PRO A 245 -11.49 -3.10 11.47
C PRO A 245 -11.51 -2.98 12.99
N ARG A 246 -12.49 -2.25 13.52
CA ARG A 246 -12.58 -2.02 14.96
C ARG A 246 -12.86 -3.35 15.70
N PRO A 247 -12.09 -3.70 16.74
CA PRO A 247 -12.38 -4.88 17.55
C PRO A 247 -13.64 -4.67 18.39
N VAL A 248 -14.44 -5.72 18.54
CA VAL A 248 -15.68 -5.73 19.34
C VAL A 248 -15.53 -6.62 20.58
N GLY A 249 -14.88 -7.76 20.44
CA GLY A 249 -14.63 -8.68 21.55
C GLY A 249 -14.27 -10.08 21.08
N THR A 250 -14.11 -10.99 22.03
CA THR A 250 -13.73 -12.37 21.77
C THR A 250 -14.63 -13.34 22.53
N THR A 251 -14.98 -14.45 21.90
CA THR A 251 -15.75 -15.56 22.49
C THR A 251 -14.98 -16.88 22.35
N GLY A 252 -15.31 -17.87 23.18
CA GLY A 252 -14.66 -19.19 23.15
C GLY A 252 -13.54 -19.34 24.19
N GLY A 253 -12.77 -20.42 24.05
CA GLY A 253 -11.76 -20.85 25.03
C GLY A 253 -10.32 -20.64 24.54
N LYS A 254 -9.38 -20.61 25.49
CA LYS A 254 -7.93 -20.52 25.23
C LYS A 254 -7.10 -21.40 26.17
N THR A 255 -7.71 -22.40 26.80
CA THR A 255 -7.16 -23.10 27.96
C THR A 255 -6.45 -24.39 27.57
N LYS A 256 -6.91 -25.10 26.55
CA LYS A 256 -6.31 -26.38 26.10
C LYS A 256 -6.06 -26.39 24.60
N VAL A 257 -5.15 -27.25 24.17
CA VAL A 257 -4.92 -27.53 22.74
C VAL A 257 -6.23 -27.98 22.10
N GLY A 258 -6.53 -27.39 20.94
CA GLY A 258 -7.78 -27.61 20.22
C GLY A 258 -8.91 -26.65 20.60
N ASP A 259 -8.79 -25.86 21.67
CA ASP A 259 -9.76 -24.80 21.96
C ASP A 259 -9.85 -23.79 20.82
N ILE A 260 -11.06 -23.31 20.58
CA ILE A 260 -11.39 -22.36 19.52
C ILE A 260 -11.81 -21.04 20.15
N SER A 261 -11.23 -19.96 19.64
CA SER A 261 -11.56 -18.59 20.00
C SER A 261 -11.99 -17.81 18.77
N ARG A 262 -13.17 -17.18 18.85
CA ARG A 262 -13.73 -16.34 17.79
C ARG A 262 -13.60 -14.88 18.20
N CYS A 263 -12.69 -14.18 17.54
CA CYS A 263 -12.45 -12.75 17.64
C CYS A 263 -13.39 -12.01 16.69
N VAL A 264 -14.17 -11.06 17.20
CA VAL A 264 -15.21 -10.34 16.45
C VAL A 264 -14.76 -8.90 16.21
N TYR A 265 -14.97 -8.45 14.98
CA TYR A 265 -14.69 -7.09 14.52
C TYR A 265 -15.95 -6.47 13.93
N GLU A 266 -15.97 -5.15 13.77
CA GLU A 266 -17.00 -4.49 12.96
C GLU A 266 -16.97 -5.06 11.53
N ASN A 267 -18.08 -5.68 11.12
CA ASN A 267 -18.27 -6.35 9.82
C ASN A 267 -17.36 -7.57 9.56
N GLY A 268 -16.79 -8.17 10.60
CA GLY A 268 -15.83 -9.26 10.39
C GLY A 268 -15.56 -10.15 11.60
N HIS A 269 -14.76 -11.19 11.39
CA HIS A 269 -14.26 -12.06 12.43
C HIS A 269 -12.97 -12.79 12.04
N LEU A 270 -12.26 -13.26 13.06
CA LEU A 270 -11.09 -14.12 12.95
C LEU A 270 -11.28 -15.30 13.91
N VAL A 271 -11.05 -16.53 13.44
CA VAL A 271 -11.15 -17.74 14.27
C VAL A 271 -9.79 -18.34 14.48
N LYS A 272 -9.41 -18.48 15.74
CA LYS A 272 -8.13 -19.02 16.20
C LYS A 272 -8.37 -20.39 16.83
N LYS A 273 -7.47 -21.34 16.58
CA LYS A 273 -7.44 -22.63 17.24
C LYS A 273 -6.10 -22.81 17.95
N ILE A 274 -6.11 -23.11 19.24
CA ILE A 274 -4.88 -23.38 19.99
C ILE A 274 -4.22 -24.63 19.42
N SER A 275 -3.00 -24.51 18.92
CA SER A 275 -2.22 -25.59 18.31
C SER A 275 -1.21 -26.19 19.26
N GLU A 276 -0.68 -25.37 20.18
CA GLU A 276 0.35 -25.77 21.12
C GLU A 276 0.17 -24.99 22.42
N ARG A 277 0.39 -25.67 23.55
CA ARG A 277 0.36 -25.03 24.87
C ARG A 277 1.35 -25.73 25.79
N GLU A 278 2.28 -24.94 26.31
CA GLU A 278 3.16 -25.31 27.41
C GLU A 278 3.00 -24.27 28.50
N GLU A 279 2.42 -24.68 29.62
CA GLU A 279 2.03 -23.78 30.70
C GLU A 279 3.22 -22.94 31.19
N GLY A 280 3.02 -21.62 31.29
CA GLY A 280 4.05 -20.67 31.70
C GLY A 280 5.12 -20.36 30.65
N ARG A 281 5.08 -20.99 29.46
CA ARG A 281 6.18 -20.88 28.46
C ARG A 281 5.72 -20.54 27.06
N LEU A 282 4.73 -21.25 26.51
CA LEU A 282 4.37 -21.14 25.08
C LEU A 282 2.88 -21.33 24.86
N LEU A 283 2.26 -20.38 24.16
CA LEU A 283 0.90 -20.51 23.62
C LEU A 283 0.93 -20.28 22.11
N GLY A 284 0.79 -21.35 21.33
CA GLY A 284 0.68 -21.31 19.87
C GLY A 284 -0.76 -21.47 19.40
N PHE A 285 -1.13 -20.73 18.36
CA PHE A 285 -2.45 -20.83 17.73
C PHE A 285 -2.36 -20.72 16.20
N ARG A 286 -3.31 -21.37 15.52
CA ARG A 286 -3.52 -21.29 14.08
C ARG A 286 -4.75 -20.46 13.76
N ILE A 287 -4.70 -19.73 12.66
CA ILE A 287 -5.87 -19.08 12.08
C ILE A 287 -6.58 -20.09 11.19
N ILE A 288 -7.83 -20.40 11.49
CA ILE A 288 -8.65 -21.35 10.72
C ILE A 288 -9.73 -20.67 9.89
N GLU A 289 -10.12 -19.44 10.24
CA GLU A 289 -11.00 -18.59 9.42
C GLU A 289 -10.58 -17.12 9.57
N GLN A 290 -10.51 -16.39 8.45
CA GLN A 290 -10.21 -14.96 8.39
C GLN A 290 -11.29 -14.26 7.53
N LYS A 291 -12.04 -13.34 8.14
CA LYS A 291 -13.04 -12.47 7.48
C LYS A 291 -12.97 -11.07 8.09
N ILE A 292 -11.85 -10.39 7.91
CA ILE A 292 -11.55 -9.02 8.36
C ILE A 292 -11.29 -8.06 7.18
N HIS A 293 -11.64 -8.45 5.95
CA HIS A 293 -11.51 -7.69 4.70
C HIS A 293 -10.08 -7.55 4.14
N PHE A 294 -9.11 -8.24 4.73
CA PHE A 294 -7.70 -8.27 4.30
C PHE A 294 -7.29 -9.59 3.65
N GLU A 295 -8.24 -10.48 3.37
CA GLU A 295 -7.98 -11.84 2.87
C GLU A 295 -7.29 -11.85 1.50
N HIS A 296 -7.40 -10.77 0.73
CA HIS A 296 -6.78 -10.61 -0.57
C HIS A 296 -5.39 -9.96 -0.50
N ASP A 297 -5.04 -9.39 0.65
CA ASP A 297 -3.76 -8.70 0.85
C ASP A 297 -2.76 -9.59 1.59
N LEU A 298 -3.23 -10.27 2.64
CA LEU A 298 -2.46 -11.19 3.47
C LEU A 298 -3.35 -12.27 4.08
N GLU A 299 -2.79 -13.48 4.19
CA GLU A 299 -3.45 -14.61 4.82
C GLU A 299 -2.70 -14.99 6.10
N LEU A 300 -3.30 -14.72 7.27
CA LEU A 300 -2.71 -15.10 8.54
C LEU A 300 -2.68 -16.64 8.67
N ARG A 301 -1.55 -17.18 9.13
CA ARG A 301 -1.35 -18.63 9.30
C ARG A 301 -1.35 -19.00 10.77
N GLU A 302 -0.39 -18.47 11.51
CA GLU A 302 -0.11 -18.86 12.88
C GLU A 302 0.29 -17.65 13.72
N GLY A 303 0.14 -17.76 15.02
CA GLY A 303 0.72 -16.83 15.97
C GLY A 303 1.10 -17.52 17.28
N SER A 304 2.01 -16.93 18.03
CA SER A 304 2.46 -17.50 19.29
C SER A 304 2.88 -16.44 20.31
N PHE A 305 2.57 -16.70 21.58
CA PHE A 305 3.18 -16.03 22.72
C PHE A 305 4.24 -16.94 23.34
N ARG A 306 5.45 -16.42 23.51
CA ARG A 306 6.51 -17.09 24.28
C ARG A 306 6.86 -16.24 25.49
N VAL A 307 6.94 -16.90 26.65
CA VAL A 307 7.28 -16.30 27.95
C VAL A 307 8.59 -16.92 28.41
N GLU A 308 9.59 -16.07 28.67
CA GLU A 308 10.94 -16.45 29.04
C GLU A 308 11.43 -15.61 30.23
N PRO A 309 12.39 -16.09 31.03
CA PRO A 309 13.07 -15.25 32.01
C PRO A 309 13.62 -13.98 31.34
N GLY A 310 13.35 -12.83 31.96
CA GLY A 310 13.88 -11.55 31.48
C GLY A 310 15.37 -11.40 31.77
N PRO A 311 16.00 -10.35 31.21
CA PRO A 311 17.44 -10.10 31.39
C PRO A 311 17.80 -9.76 32.83
N ASP A 312 16.88 -9.14 33.57
CA ASP A 312 17.09 -8.72 34.96
C ASP A 312 16.28 -9.59 35.95
N PRO A 313 16.75 -9.74 37.20
CA PRO A 313 16.02 -10.49 38.22
C PRO A 313 14.59 -9.95 38.41
N GLY A 314 13.61 -10.84 38.40
CA GLY A 314 12.19 -10.49 38.58
C GLY A 314 11.51 -9.93 37.33
N THR A 315 12.20 -9.89 36.19
CA THR A 315 11.61 -9.50 34.90
C THR A 315 11.30 -10.72 34.03
N THR A 316 10.40 -10.54 33.07
CA THR A 316 9.98 -11.58 32.11
C THR A 316 10.04 -11.05 30.70
N LEU A 317 10.66 -11.77 29.77
CA LEU A 317 10.64 -11.47 28.35
C LEU A 317 9.42 -12.12 27.72
N VAL A 318 8.56 -11.32 27.08
CA VAL A 318 7.42 -11.83 26.31
C VAL A 318 7.62 -11.52 24.84
N THR A 319 7.51 -12.56 24.03
CA THR A 319 7.66 -12.51 22.58
C THR A 319 6.34 -12.87 21.92
N LEU A 320 5.84 -11.99 21.06
CA LEU A 320 4.68 -12.24 20.20
C LEU A 320 5.13 -12.37 18.75
N THR A 321 4.77 -13.50 18.14
CA THR A 321 5.09 -13.82 16.75
C THR A 321 3.81 -14.00 15.95
N THR A 322 3.79 -13.47 14.73
CA THR A 322 2.72 -13.71 13.75
C THR A 322 3.34 -14.15 12.43
N THR A 323 2.89 -15.29 11.92
CA THR A 323 3.27 -15.83 10.62
C THR A 323 2.10 -15.73 9.64
N TYR A 324 2.38 -15.24 8.44
CA TYR A 324 1.38 -15.00 7.41
C TYR A 324 1.92 -15.30 6.02
N ARG A 325 1.04 -15.61 5.09
CA ARG A 325 1.33 -15.70 3.66
C ARG A 325 1.01 -14.36 3.01
N ARG A 326 1.97 -13.83 2.26
CA ARG A 326 1.83 -12.59 1.49
C ARG A 326 1.08 -12.85 0.18
N LEU A 327 0.06 -12.03 -0.11
CA LEU A 327 -0.70 -12.08 -1.36
C LEU A 327 -0.49 -10.84 -2.24
N THR A 328 0.25 -9.84 -1.75
CA THR A 328 0.64 -8.64 -2.50
C THR A 328 2.09 -8.70 -2.95
N TYR A 329 2.35 -8.41 -4.21
CA TYR A 329 3.68 -8.45 -4.81
C TYR A 329 3.97 -7.14 -5.54
N PRO A 330 5.26 -6.74 -5.62
CA PRO A 330 6.43 -7.37 -5.00
C PRO A 330 6.57 -7.12 -3.50
N ALA A 331 7.19 -8.07 -2.79
CA ALA A 331 7.37 -8.02 -1.34
C ALA A 331 8.02 -6.72 -0.85
N PHE A 332 9.10 -6.25 -1.49
CA PHE A 332 9.83 -5.06 -1.02
C PHE A 332 8.99 -3.76 -0.97
N ILE A 333 7.87 -3.70 -1.70
CA ILE A 333 6.95 -2.55 -1.66
C ILE A 333 6.03 -2.62 -0.45
N TRP A 334 5.49 -3.81 -0.17
CA TRP A 334 4.43 -4.02 0.82
C TRP A 334 4.97 -4.42 2.20
N GLN A 335 6.10 -5.14 2.24
CA GLN A 335 6.75 -5.64 3.45
C GLN A 335 6.99 -4.57 4.52
N PRO A 336 7.48 -3.35 4.21
CA PRO A 336 7.68 -2.34 5.24
C PRO A 336 6.37 -1.95 5.95
N ALA A 337 5.27 -1.89 5.20
CA ALA A 337 3.96 -1.56 5.75
C ALA A 337 3.37 -2.70 6.58
N GLU A 338 3.50 -3.94 6.09
CA GLU A 338 3.09 -5.14 6.83
C GLU A 338 3.84 -5.25 8.17
N ILE A 339 5.17 -5.09 8.14
CA ILE A 339 6.02 -5.09 9.33
C ILE A 339 5.60 -3.98 10.30
N LEU A 340 5.34 -2.77 9.80
CA LEU A 340 4.92 -1.64 10.63
C LEU A 340 3.57 -1.90 11.30
N VAL A 341 2.57 -2.38 10.56
CA VAL A 341 1.24 -2.67 11.09
C VAL A 341 1.30 -3.80 12.11
N LEU A 342 2.02 -4.88 11.82
CA LEU A 342 2.16 -6.02 12.72
C LEU A 342 2.93 -5.67 14.00
N HIS A 343 4.03 -4.92 13.91
CA HIS A 343 4.72 -4.43 15.11
C HIS A 343 3.84 -3.51 15.95
N THR A 344 3.03 -2.66 15.32
CA THR A 344 2.11 -1.77 16.04
C THR A 344 1.03 -2.58 16.74
N LEU A 345 0.48 -3.60 16.08
CA LEU A 345 -0.49 -4.53 16.67
C LEU A 345 0.13 -5.29 17.84
N HIS A 346 1.31 -5.88 17.64
CA HIS A 346 2.00 -6.62 18.69
C HIS A 346 2.33 -5.74 19.88
N GLY A 347 2.85 -4.53 19.64
CA GLY A 347 3.16 -3.57 20.69
C GLY A 347 1.93 -3.21 21.53
N HIS A 348 0.79 -2.96 20.88
CA HIS A 348 -0.46 -2.69 21.57
C HIS A 348 -0.96 -3.88 22.41
N VAL A 349 -0.86 -5.10 21.88
CA VAL A 349 -1.17 -6.34 22.63
C VAL A 349 -0.25 -6.52 23.83
N LEU A 350 1.06 -6.42 23.61
CA LEU A 350 2.06 -6.62 24.66
C LEU A 350 1.98 -5.54 25.73
N GLU A 351 1.61 -4.31 25.38
CA GLU A 351 1.40 -3.24 26.36
C GLU A 351 0.14 -3.49 27.21
N GLY A 352 -0.94 -3.99 26.61
CA GLY A 352 -2.12 -4.44 27.35
C GLY A 352 -1.80 -5.58 28.32
N MET A 353 -1.01 -6.56 27.85
CA MET A 353 -0.53 -7.67 28.69
C MET A 353 0.39 -7.19 29.82
N ARG A 354 1.29 -6.23 29.55
CA ARG A 354 2.19 -5.66 30.53
C ARG A 354 1.41 -4.95 31.62
N ALA A 355 0.48 -4.07 31.22
CA ALA A 355 -0.36 -3.32 32.16
C ALA A 355 -1.08 -4.27 33.14
N ASN A 356 -1.67 -5.36 32.62
CA ASN A 356 -2.35 -6.37 33.45
C ASN A 356 -1.38 -7.14 34.36
N ALA A 357 -0.20 -7.52 33.86
CA ALA A 357 0.78 -8.28 34.64
C ALA A 357 1.43 -7.44 35.76
N GLU A 358 1.55 -6.13 35.55
CA GLU A 358 2.19 -5.19 36.46
C GLU A 358 1.19 -4.54 37.43
N SER A 359 -0.09 -4.36 37.06
CA SER A 359 -1.10 -3.83 37.98
C SER A 359 -1.35 -4.75 39.17
N GLU A 360 -1.27 -6.06 38.98
CA GLU A 360 -1.40 -7.05 40.06
C GLU A 360 -0.24 -7.02 41.07
N LEU A 361 0.84 -6.25 40.82
CA LEU A 361 1.85 -5.94 41.85
C LEU A 361 1.36 -4.93 42.87
N ALA A 362 0.49 -4.00 42.45
CA ALA A 362 0.00 -2.93 43.32
C ALA A 362 -1.03 -3.44 44.34
N ASP A 363 -1.76 -4.51 44.01
CA ASP A 363 -2.78 -5.14 44.86
C ASP A 363 -2.27 -6.37 45.65
N GLY A 364 -0.96 -6.63 45.65
CA GLY A 364 -0.34 -7.68 46.46
C GLY A 364 -0.39 -7.38 47.98
N PRO A 365 -0.24 -8.40 48.86
CA PRO A 365 -0.65 -8.36 50.27
C PRO A 365 0.28 -7.52 51.16
N VAL A 366 0.25 -6.19 51.02
CA VAL A 366 0.93 -5.25 51.93
C VAL A 366 -0.07 -4.37 52.69
N ASP A 367 -1.35 -4.32 52.31
CA ASP A 367 -2.30 -3.34 52.88
C ASP A 367 -3.42 -3.91 53.79
N ASP A 368 -3.47 -5.22 54.02
CA ASP A 368 -4.48 -5.81 54.93
C ASP A 368 -4.16 -5.58 56.42
N ALA A 369 -2.90 -5.35 56.78
CA ALA A 369 -2.52 -5.09 58.18
C ALA A 369 -2.95 -3.69 58.66
N ALA A 370 -2.96 -2.69 57.78
CA ALA A 370 -3.37 -1.32 58.14
C ALA A 370 -4.89 -1.18 58.29
N ARG A 371 -5.68 -1.99 57.55
CA ARG A 371 -7.15 -1.95 57.61
C ARG A 371 -7.76 -2.64 58.82
N VAL A 372 -7.07 -3.61 59.42
CA VAL A 372 -7.58 -4.35 60.60
C VAL A 372 -7.29 -3.61 61.92
N ILE A 373 -6.18 -2.87 62.01
CA ILE A 373 -5.81 -2.13 63.23
C ILE A 373 -6.68 -0.87 63.43
N GLY A 374 -7.23 -0.28 62.36
CA GLY A 374 -8.10 0.90 62.44
C GLY A 374 -9.55 0.66 62.92
N ARG A 375 -9.94 -0.58 63.26
CA ARG A 375 -11.31 -0.92 63.71
C ARG A 375 -11.44 -1.32 65.18
N LEU A 376 -10.36 -1.31 65.96
CA LEU A 376 -10.39 -1.64 67.38
C LEU A 376 -9.86 -0.47 68.20
N GLU A 377 -10.80 0.29 68.79
CA GLU A 377 -10.73 1.28 69.90
C GLU A 377 -11.61 2.50 69.54
N LEU A 378 -12.67 2.92 70.24
CA LEU A 378 -13.19 2.72 71.60
C LEU A 378 -14.72 3.05 71.66
N PRO A 379 -15.45 2.60 72.69
CA PRO A 379 -16.90 2.78 72.83
C PRO A 379 -17.30 4.19 73.31
N ALA A 380 -18.48 4.61 72.87
CA ALA A 380 -19.11 5.88 73.19
C ALA A 380 -19.36 6.05 74.71
N ALA A 381 -18.76 7.08 75.31
CA ALA A 381 -19.16 7.58 76.62
C ALA A 381 -20.43 8.45 76.46
N GLY A 382 -21.50 8.02 77.11
CA GLY A 382 -22.79 8.71 77.16
C GLY A 382 -22.75 10.02 77.94
N GLY A 383 -23.56 10.97 77.50
CA GLY A 383 -23.82 12.21 78.23
C GLY A 383 -24.81 12.01 79.37
N ARG A 384 -24.50 12.64 80.50
CA ARG A 384 -25.37 13.59 81.22
C ARG A 384 -24.51 14.52 82.04
#